data_AF-R4FHA6-F1
#
_entry.id   AF-R4FHA6-F1
#
_cell.length_a   1.000
_cell.length_b   1.000
_cell.length_c   1.000
_cell.angle_alpha   90.00
_cell.angle_beta   90.00
_cell.angle_gamma   90.00
#
_symmetry.space_group_name_H-M   'P 1'
#
loop_
_entity.id
_entity.type
_entity.pdbx_description
1 polymer ?
#
loop_
_entity_poly.entity_id
_entity_poly.type
_entity_poly.pdbx_seq_one_letter_code
_entity_poly.pdbx_strand_id
1 'polypeptide(L)' 'MGLIEGFLQRLDMMSGTGNGIGRVTVKKIREFAEKEGFIQRK' A
#
# COMPACT_ATOMS: atom_id res chain seq x y z
N MET A 1 14.08 -4.03 2.65
CA MET A 1 12.65 -3.81 2.33
C MET A 1 12.48 -4.07 0.85
N GLY A 2 11.51 -4.89 0.46
CA GLY A 2 11.21 -5.13 -0.95
C GLY A 2 10.74 -3.84 -1.65
N LEU A 3 10.95 -3.74 -2.96
CA LEU A 3 10.59 -2.56 -3.75
C LEU A 3 9.09 -2.24 -3.63
N ILE A 4 8.25 -3.27 -3.58
CA ILE A 4 6.79 -3.16 -3.41
C ILE A 4 6.41 -2.75 -1.99
N GLU A 5 7.03 -3.31 -0.96
CA GLU A 5 6.77 -2.93 0.44
C GLU A 5 7.08 -1.45 0.69
N GLY A 6 8.22 -0.97 0.18
CA GLY A 6 8.61 0.44 0.29
C GLY A 6 7.67 1.36 -0.50
N PHE A 7 7.17 0.91 -1.65
CA PHE A 7 6.16 1.65 -2.40
C PHE A 7 4.84 1.76 -1.62
N LEU A 8 4.33 0.66 -1.07
CA LEU A 8 3.10 0.65 -0.28
C LEU A 8 3.21 1.49 1.00
N GLN A 9 4.38 1.50 1.63
CA GLN A 9 4.64 2.32 2.81
C GLN A 9 4.60 3.82 2.47
N ARG A 10 5.18 4.22 1.33
CA ARG A 10 5.08 5.61 0.86
C ARG A 10 3.64 6.00 0.51
N LEU A 11 2.90 5.11 -0.13
CA LEU A 11 1.47 5.34 -0.39
C LEU A 11 0.68 5.54 0.90
N ASP A 12 0.96 4.76 1.93
CA ASP A 12 0.33 4.87 3.24
C ASP A 12 0.64 6.21 3.90
N MET A 13 1.92 6.62 3.91
CA MET A 13 2.35 7.93 4.41
C MET A 13 1.68 9.11 3.69
N MET A 14 1.43 8.97 2.38
CA MET A 14 0.80 10.02 1.57
C MET A 14 -0.72 10.01 1.65
N SER A 15 -1.33 8.97 2.23
CA SER A 15 -2.78 8.80 2.21
C SER A 15 -3.52 9.76 3.15
N GLY A 16 -4.62 10.34 2.67
CA GLY A 16 -5.43 11.29 3.45
C GLY A 16 -4.77 12.64 3.72
N THR A 17 -3.80 13.04 2.90
CA THR A 17 -3.11 14.35 2.98
C THR A 17 -3.73 15.43 2.09
N GLY A 18 -4.84 15.13 1.40
CA GLY A 18 -5.48 16.05 0.45
C GLY A 18 -4.95 15.96 -0.99
N ASN A 19 -4.02 15.03 -1.27
CA ASN A 19 -3.43 14.80 -2.59
C ASN A 19 -4.21 13.82 -3.50
N GLY A 20 -5.44 13.45 -3.13
CA GLY A 20 -6.25 12.48 -3.86
C GLY A 20 -5.96 11.00 -3.55
N ILE A 21 -4.95 10.68 -2.72
CA ILE A 21 -4.68 9.30 -2.28
C ILE A 21 -5.56 8.96 -1.07
N GLY A 22 -6.58 8.13 -1.30
CA GLY A 22 -7.51 7.69 -0.26
C GLY A 22 -6.95 6.54 0.60
N ARG A 23 -7.08 6.65 1.93
CA ARG A 23 -6.67 5.60 2.90
C ARG A 23 -7.29 4.24 2.58
N VAL A 24 -8.58 4.23 2.22
CA VAL A 24 -9.31 3.01 1.85
C VAL A 24 -8.72 2.36 0.59
N THR A 25 -8.34 3.16 -0.39
CA THR A 25 -7.72 2.67 -1.64
C THR A 25 -6.36 2.05 -1.36
N VAL A 26 -5.51 2.69 -0.56
CA VAL A 26 -4.20 2.15 -0.18
C VAL A 26 -4.33 0.81 0.55
N LYS A 27 -5.32 0.69 1.45
CA LYS A 27 -5.63 -0.59 2.12
C LYS A 27 -5.98 -1.69 1.10
N LYS A 28 -6.87 -1.40 0.13
CA LYS A 28 -7.25 -2.37 -0.92
C LYS A 28 -6.06 -2.79 -1.79
N ILE A 29 -5.17 -1.85 -2.13
CA ILE A 29 -3.96 -2.15 -2.90
C ILE A 29 -3.03 -3.08 -2.11
N ARG A 30 -2.86 -2.84 -0.80
CA ARG A 30 -2.08 -3.72 0.07
C ARG A 30 -2.68 -5.13 0.12
N GLU A 31 -3.98 -5.25 0.34
CA GLU A 31 -4.68 -6.54 0.34
C GLU A 31 -4.54 -7.28 -1.00
N PHE A 32 -4.59 -6.56 -2.12
CA PHE A 32 -4.35 -7.11 -3.44
C PHE A 32 -2.90 -7.61 -3.57
N ALA A 33 -1.91 -6.82 -3.13
CA ALA A 33 -0.51 -7.21 -3.17
C ALA A 33 -0.21 -8.45 -2.31
N GLU A 34 -0.89 -8.62 -1.18
CA GLU A 34 -0.81 -9.84 -0.36
C GLU A 34 -1.41 -11.06 -1.09
N LYS A 35 -2.59 -10.90 -1.70
CA LYS A 35 -3.28 -11.99 -2.42
C LYS A 35 -2.48 -12.52 -3.60
N GLU A 36 -1.85 -11.63 -4.34
CA GLU A 36 -1.04 -11.98 -5.51
C GLU A 36 0.38 -12.44 -5.15
N GLY A 37 0.73 -12.47 -3.85
CA GLY A 37 2.05 -12.91 -3.40
C GLY A 37 3.19 -11.90 -3.64
N PHE A 38 2.86 -10.64 -3.97
CA PHE A 38 3.84 -9.56 -4.11
C PHE A 38 4.49 -9.16 -2.79
N ILE A 39 3.76 -9.33 -1.68
CA ILE A 39 4.26 -9.15 -0.32
C ILE A 39 3.78 -10.30 0.57
N GLN A 40 4.60 -10.70 1.53
CA GLN A 40 4.20 -11.71 2.51
C GLN A 40 3.36 -11.07 3.60
N ARG A 41 2.29 -11.76 4.00
CA ARG A 41 1.62 -11.48 5.27
C ARG A 41 2.58 -11.84 6.40
N LYS A 42 3.00 -10.85 7.17
CA LYS A 42 3.64 -11.11 8.47
C LYS A 42 2.62 -11.57 9.49
#